data_AF-A0A7Y1AQS6-F1
#
_entry.id   AF-A0A7Y1AQS6-F1
#
_cell.length_a   1.000
_cell.length_b   1.000
_cell.length_c   1.000
_cell.angle_alpha   90.00
_cell.angle_beta   90.00
_cell.angle_gamma   90.00
#
_symmetry.space_group_name_H-M   'P 1'
#
loop_
_entity.id
_entity.type
_entity.pdbx_description
1 polymer ?
#
loop_
_entity_poly.entity_id
_entity_poly.type
_entity_poly.pdbx_seq_one_letter_code
_entity_poly.pdbx_strand_id
1 'polypeptide(L)'
;MARQEIILGAPPAGLGGDPPHTASMKINAMTQELYDKNAALGTAASANMTTSRDDTTPGRATKTGDYGIGLPLSGRNTLNRMQPIAKAGGVSFDYLTGEWRPAGSADGPLMTLTYNNEFYFQAYFDWRVGDIHTISKATPTTPEVWRKFYNSENALGLVSNGALLEFGSNANGEYARFPSGGRCVGGRPSLRA
;
A
#
# COMPACT_ATOMS: atom_id res chain seq x y z
N MET A 1 24.09 37.05 -5.51
CA MET A 1 25.16 38.03 -5.21
C MET A 1 25.24 38.19 -3.69
N ALA A 2 26.28 38.84 -3.16
CA ALA A 2 26.28 39.20 -1.74
C ALA A 2 25.28 40.36 -1.49
N ARG A 3 24.64 40.38 -0.31
CA ARG A 3 23.70 41.44 0.11
C ARG A 3 24.36 42.83 -0.06
N GLN A 4 23.71 43.72 -0.80
CA GLN A 4 24.16 45.12 -0.93
C GLN A 4 23.49 45.98 0.14
N GLU A 5 24.26 46.45 1.11
CA GLU A 5 23.73 47.33 2.17
C GLU A 5 23.67 48.79 1.72
N ILE A 6 22.58 49.48 2.09
CA ILE A 6 22.37 50.91 1.83
C ILE A 6 22.92 51.69 3.01
N ILE A 7 23.79 52.66 2.73
CA ILE A 7 24.40 53.52 3.74
C ILE A 7 23.64 54.84 3.80
N LEU A 8 22.90 55.07 4.89
CA LEU A 8 22.01 56.24 5.07
C LEU A 8 22.68 57.46 5.75
N GLY A 9 24.01 57.47 5.88
CA GLY A 9 24.75 58.54 6.55
C GLY A 9 26.26 58.35 6.44
N ALA A 10 27.05 59.25 7.02
CA ALA A 10 28.50 59.13 6.93
C ALA A 10 29.03 57.99 7.84
N PRO A 11 29.64 56.91 7.31
CA PRO A 11 30.37 55.95 8.12
C PRO A 11 31.49 56.61 8.95
N PRO A 12 32.01 55.94 9.99
CA PRO A 12 33.05 56.48 10.91
C PRO A 12 34.32 57.00 10.22
N ALA A 13 34.55 56.61 8.96
CA ALA A 13 35.67 57.07 8.12
C ALA A 13 35.41 58.41 7.39
N GLY A 14 34.26 59.06 7.60
CA GLY A 14 33.97 60.40 7.09
C GLY A 14 33.56 60.50 5.61
N LEU A 15 33.41 59.37 4.91
CA LEU A 15 32.77 59.34 3.58
C LEU A 15 31.27 59.60 3.73
N GLY A 16 30.63 60.34 2.80
CA GLY A 16 29.18 60.55 2.83
C GLY A 16 28.37 59.28 2.57
N GLY A 17 27.07 59.28 2.92
CA GLY A 17 26.16 58.17 2.63
C GLY A 17 25.92 57.94 1.13
N ASP A 18 25.27 56.84 0.77
CA ASP A 18 24.94 56.53 -0.62
C ASP A 18 24.03 57.63 -1.21
N PRO A 19 24.37 58.20 -2.37
CA PRO A 19 23.46 59.09 -3.09
C PRO A 19 22.15 58.37 -3.45
N PRO A 20 21.03 59.09 -3.62
CA PRO A 20 19.73 58.49 -3.95
C PRO A 20 19.77 57.53 -5.16
N HIS A 21 20.62 57.84 -6.15
CA HIS A 21 20.83 56.99 -7.31
C HIS A 21 21.48 55.64 -6.94
N THR A 22 22.60 55.67 -6.21
CA THR A 22 23.29 54.46 -5.72
C THR A 22 22.39 53.62 -4.82
N ALA A 23 21.65 54.26 -3.92
CA ALA A 23 20.66 53.57 -3.08
C ALA A 23 19.57 52.90 -3.92
N SER A 24 19.03 53.58 -4.93
CA SER A 24 17.99 53.01 -5.82
C SER A 24 18.51 51.82 -6.65
N MET A 25 19.76 51.86 -7.12
CA MET A 25 20.39 50.73 -7.81
C MET A 25 20.54 49.51 -6.89
N LYS A 26 20.97 49.73 -5.64
CA LYS A 26 21.08 48.65 -4.64
C LYS A 26 19.71 48.04 -4.32
N ILE A 27 18.65 48.86 -4.23
CA ILE A 27 17.28 48.38 -4.07
C ILE A 27 16.89 47.47 -5.24
N ASN A 28 17.04 47.94 -6.48
CA ASN A 28 16.70 47.14 -7.65
C ASN A 28 17.47 45.81 -7.70
N ALA A 29 18.77 45.83 -7.37
CA ALA A 29 19.59 44.63 -7.31
C ALA A 29 19.13 43.64 -6.23
N MET A 30 18.80 44.13 -5.02
CA MET A 30 18.26 43.30 -3.94
C MET A 30 16.87 42.74 -4.28
N THR A 31 16.02 43.54 -4.92
CA THR A 31 14.69 43.12 -5.38
C THR A 31 14.78 42.04 -6.45
N GLN A 32 15.69 42.22 -7.43
CA GLN A 32 15.93 41.19 -8.44
C GLN A 32 16.42 39.88 -7.80
N GLU A 33 17.36 39.94 -6.86
CA GLU A 33 17.84 38.75 -6.14
C GLU A 33 16.71 38.01 -5.41
N LEU A 34 15.78 38.74 -4.81
CA LEU A 34 14.63 38.16 -4.12
C LEU A 34 13.68 37.46 -5.11
N TYR A 35 13.41 38.07 -6.26
CA TYR A 35 12.59 37.44 -7.30
C TYR A 35 13.27 36.22 -7.90
N ASP A 36 14.58 36.28 -8.17
CA ASP A 36 15.36 35.16 -8.68
C ASP A 36 15.34 33.99 -7.68
N LYS A 37 15.51 34.27 -6.37
CA LYS A 37 15.41 33.26 -5.31
C LYS A 37 14.03 32.64 -5.24
N ASN A 38 12.97 33.44 -5.28
CA ASN A 38 11.60 32.95 -5.24
C ASN A 38 11.25 32.12 -6.48
N ALA A 39 11.75 32.51 -7.66
CA ALA A 39 11.60 31.75 -8.90
C ALA A 39 12.40 30.44 -8.89
N ALA A 40 13.53 30.40 -8.17
CA ALA A 40 14.33 29.19 -7.98
C ALA A 40 13.75 28.22 -6.93
N LEU A 41 12.75 28.63 -6.14
CA LEU A 41 12.06 27.73 -5.23
C LEU A 41 11.23 26.72 -6.03
N GLY A 42 11.41 25.44 -5.73
CA GLY A 42 10.55 24.39 -6.29
C GLY A 42 9.13 24.43 -5.72
N THR A 43 8.22 23.72 -6.37
CA THR A 43 6.81 23.61 -5.95
C THR A 43 6.63 23.07 -4.53
N ALA A 44 7.57 22.26 -4.03
CA ALA A 44 7.53 21.75 -2.66
C ALA A 44 7.72 22.85 -1.61
N ALA A 45 8.42 23.95 -1.92
CA ALA A 45 8.69 25.04 -0.99
C ALA A 45 7.44 25.90 -0.71
N SER A 46 6.46 25.88 -1.62
CA SER A 46 5.19 26.59 -1.49
C SER A 46 4.03 25.68 -1.08
N ALA A 47 4.26 24.36 -0.98
CA ALA A 47 3.25 23.42 -0.55
C ALA A 47 3.06 23.46 0.98
N ASN A 48 1.80 23.37 1.42
CA ASN A 48 1.51 23.18 2.84
C ASN A 48 2.08 21.84 3.32
N MET A 49 2.69 21.81 4.50
CA MET A 49 3.12 20.55 5.09
C MET A 49 1.93 19.79 5.66
N THR A 50 2.07 18.47 5.69
CA THR A 50 1.20 17.55 6.41
C THR A 50 1.02 17.96 7.89
N THR A 51 -0.19 17.92 8.43
CA THR A 51 -0.49 18.36 9.81
C THR A 51 -0.44 17.22 10.83
N SER A 52 -0.53 15.97 10.39
CA SER A 52 -0.43 14.76 11.21
C SER A 52 0.12 13.61 10.37
N ARG A 53 0.48 12.50 11.01
CA ARG A 53 1.02 11.31 10.32
C ARG A 53 0.07 10.71 9.30
N ASP A 54 -1.24 10.84 9.52
CA ASP A 54 -2.32 10.32 8.68
C ASP A 54 -3.01 11.41 7.84
N ASP A 55 -2.31 12.51 7.55
CA ASP A 55 -2.85 13.58 6.72
C ASP A 55 -2.84 13.18 5.24
N THR A 56 -4.03 12.90 4.71
CA THR A 56 -4.24 12.45 3.33
C THR A 56 -4.62 13.57 2.38
N THR A 57 -4.47 14.83 2.78
CA THR A 57 -4.89 15.97 1.96
C THR A 57 -4.02 16.07 0.70
N PRO A 58 -4.59 15.93 -0.51
CA PRO A 58 -3.81 16.02 -1.74
C PRO A 58 -3.10 17.38 -1.88
N GLY A 59 -1.89 17.36 -2.43
CA GLY A 59 -1.10 18.57 -2.69
C GLY A 59 -0.29 19.09 -1.50
N ARG A 60 -0.32 18.41 -0.33
CA ARG A 60 0.58 18.73 0.79
C ARG A 60 1.94 18.03 0.66
N ALA A 61 2.99 18.68 1.15
CA ALA A 61 4.31 18.09 1.30
C ALA A 61 4.35 17.17 2.53
N THR A 62 4.88 15.97 2.35
CA THR A 62 5.00 14.96 3.42
C THR A 62 6.19 15.29 4.32
N LYS A 63 5.97 15.48 5.64
CA LYS A 63 7.08 15.58 6.60
C LYS A 63 7.82 14.24 6.66
N THR A 64 9.11 14.26 6.94
CA THR A 64 9.87 13.02 7.18
C THR A 64 9.22 12.23 8.31
N GLY A 65 8.84 10.99 8.04
CA GLY A 65 8.17 10.11 9.00
C GLY A 65 6.64 10.20 9.02
N ASP A 66 6.04 11.12 8.26
CA ASP A 66 4.61 11.04 7.96
C ASP A 66 4.37 10.00 6.86
N TYR A 67 3.21 9.37 6.90
CA TYR A 67 2.87 8.33 5.95
C TYR A 67 2.49 9.00 4.63
N GLY A 68 3.42 9.10 3.67
CA GLY A 68 3.14 9.73 2.38
C GLY A 68 1.97 9.10 1.62
N ILE A 69 1.69 7.81 1.88
CA ILE A 69 0.56 7.04 1.36
C ILE A 69 -0.38 6.64 2.52
N GLY A 70 -0.67 7.61 3.39
CA GLY A 70 -1.10 7.48 4.78
C GLY A 70 -2.58 7.31 5.06
N LEU A 71 -3.18 6.22 4.56
CA LEU A 71 -4.40 5.71 5.18
C LEU A 71 -4.11 4.39 5.88
N PRO A 72 -4.61 4.18 7.12
CA PRO A 72 -4.68 2.83 7.66
C PRO A 72 -5.46 1.98 6.67
N LEU A 73 -5.20 0.67 6.66
CA LEU A 73 -5.86 -0.22 5.71
C LEU A 73 -7.39 -0.09 5.78
N SER A 74 -7.95 0.11 6.98
CA SER A 74 -9.37 0.40 7.21
C SER A 74 -9.91 1.61 6.45
N GLY A 75 -9.08 2.63 6.18
CA GLY A 75 -9.43 3.80 5.38
C GLY A 75 -9.34 3.58 3.86
N ARG A 76 -8.78 2.45 3.40
CA ARG A 76 -8.62 2.09 1.98
C ARG A 76 -9.62 1.00 1.57
N ASN A 77 -10.87 1.16 1.99
CA ASN A 77 -11.91 0.19 1.69
C ASN A 77 -12.16 0.08 0.18
N THR A 78 -12.18 -1.14 -0.34
CA THR A 78 -12.62 -1.46 -1.69
C THR A 78 -13.72 -2.53 -1.61
N LEU A 79 -14.81 -2.26 -2.33
CA LEU A 79 -15.94 -3.17 -2.42
C LEU A 79 -15.77 -4.22 -3.53
N ASN A 80 -14.73 -4.10 -4.36
CA ASN A 80 -14.54 -4.99 -5.49
C ASN A 80 -13.05 -5.09 -5.84
N ARG A 81 -12.51 -6.32 -5.87
CA ARG A 81 -11.08 -6.57 -6.15
C ARG A 81 -10.60 -6.06 -7.51
N MET A 82 -11.51 -5.74 -8.44
CA MET A 82 -11.19 -5.22 -9.77
C MET A 82 -10.83 -3.73 -9.72
N GLN A 83 -11.28 -2.98 -8.71
CA GLN A 83 -10.99 -1.54 -8.61
C GLN A 83 -9.48 -1.26 -8.50
N PRO A 84 -8.72 -1.95 -7.63
CA PRO A 84 -7.27 -1.78 -7.57
C PRO A 84 -6.54 -2.16 -8.87
N ILE A 85 -7.06 -3.16 -9.60
CA ILE A 85 -6.48 -3.57 -10.90
C ILE A 85 -6.61 -2.43 -11.91
N ALA A 86 -7.80 -1.81 -11.99
CA ALA A 86 -8.07 -0.72 -12.92
C ALA A 86 -7.24 0.56 -12.65
N LYS A 87 -6.66 0.71 -11.45
CA LYS A 87 -5.77 1.83 -11.12
C LYS A 87 -4.42 1.74 -11.87
N ALA A 88 -4.01 0.55 -12.30
CA ALA A 88 -2.71 0.30 -12.95
C ALA A 88 -1.49 0.91 -12.21
N GLY A 89 -1.57 1.01 -10.88
CA GLY A 89 -0.64 1.78 -10.05
C GLY A 89 0.67 1.07 -9.67
N GLY A 90 1.00 -0.04 -10.33
CA GLY A 90 2.14 -0.89 -9.96
C GLY A 90 1.86 -1.75 -8.74
N VAL A 91 1.80 -1.15 -7.54
CA VAL A 91 1.46 -1.83 -6.28
C VAL A 91 0.39 -1.05 -5.54
N SER A 92 -0.65 -1.74 -5.07
CA SER A 92 -1.66 -1.17 -4.17
C SER A 92 -1.93 -2.08 -2.98
N PHE A 93 -2.33 -1.45 -1.87
CA PHE A 93 -2.79 -2.11 -0.65
C PHE A 93 -4.17 -1.55 -0.32
N ASP A 94 -5.17 -2.41 -0.33
CA ASP A 94 -6.57 -2.04 -0.15
C ASP A 94 -7.22 -2.98 0.89
N TYR A 95 -8.26 -2.53 1.57
CA TYR A 95 -9.09 -3.35 2.46
C TYR A 95 -10.28 -3.89 1.68
N LEU A 96 -10.25 -5.17 1.31
CA LEU A 96 -11.33 -5.78 0.53
C LEU A 96 -12.44 -6.28 1.47
N THR A 97 -13.63 -5.71 1.31
CA THR A 97 -14.82 -6.10 2.09
C THR A 97 -15.97 -6.64 1.23
N GLY A 98 -15.95 -6.39 -0.08
CA GLY A 98 -17.07 -6.70 -0.97
C GLY A 98 -16.86 -7.90 -1.89
N GLU A 99 -17.24 -7.74 -3.15
CA GLU A 99 -17.40 -8.80 -4.13
C GLU A 99 -16.08 -9.41 -4.60
N TRP A 100 -16.20 -10.63 -5.14
CA TRP A 100 -15.11 -11.37 -5.78
C TRP A 100 -13.93 -11.72 -4.87
N ARG A 101 -14.11 -11.65 -3.55
CA ARG A 101 -13.19 -12.17 -2.54
C ARG A 101 -13.19 -13.72 -2.51
N PRO A 102 -12.20 -14.36 -1.86
CA PRO A 102 -12.22 -15.81 -1.64
C PRO A 102 -13.53 -16.29 -1.01
N ALA A 103 -14.01 -17.46 -1.43
CA ALA A 103 -15.21 -18.04 -0.85
C ALA A 103 -15.00 -18.33 0.65
N GLY A 104 -15.98 -17.97 1.48
CA GLY A 104 -15.91 -18.16 2.93
C GLY A 104 -15.13 -17.08 3.70
N SER A 105 -14.43 -16.17 3.02
CA SER A 105 -13.81 -15.03 3.70
C SER A 105 -14.85 -13.93 4.00
N ALA A 106 -14.60 -13.16 5.05
CA ALA A 106 -15.46 -12.03 5.46
C ALA A 106 -14.89 -10.68 5.03
N ASP A 107 -13.59 -10.47 5.25
CA ASP A 107 -12.90 -9.21 5.01
C ASP A 107 -11.39 -9.40 5.21
N GLY A 108 -10.57 -8.56 4.57
CA GLY A 108 -9.12 -8.65 4.76
C GLY A 108 -8.27 -7.77 3.84
N PRO A 109 -6.95 -7.71 4.09
CA PRO A 109 -6.01 -7.02 3.23
C PRO A 109 -5.93 -7.64 1.84
N LEU A 110 -5.95 -6.78 0.83
CA LEU A 110 -5.70 -7.11 -0.56
C LEU A 110 -4.46 -6.35 -1.03
N MET A 111 -3.43 -7.08 -1.41
CA MET A 111 -2.29 -6.54 -2.13
C MET A 111 -2.49 -6.80 -3.63
N THR A 112 -2.38 -5.78 -4.46
CA THR A 112 -2.51 -5.89 -5.91
C THR A 112 -1.23 -5.40 -6.57
N LEU A 113 -0.60 -6.26 -7.36
CA LEU A 113 0.48 -5.91 -8.26
C LEU A 113 -0.03 -5.93 -9.70
N THR A 114 0.06 -4.81 -10.40
CA THR A 114 -0.48 -4.64 -11.76
C THR A 114 0.58 -4.13 -12.70
N TYR A 115 0.70 -4.78 -13.85
CA TYR A 115 1.34 -4.25 -15.04
C TYR A 115 0.24 -3.95 -16.06
N ASN A 116 -0.20 -2.68 -16.09
CA ASN A 116 -1.42 -2.23 -16.77
C ASN A 116 -2.67 -3.01 -16.32
N ASN A 117 -3.73 -3.03 -17.14
CA ASN A 117 -4.97 -3.77 -16.86
C ASN A 117 -4.96 -5.22 -17.40
N GLU A 118 -3.83 -5.68 -17.96
CA GLU A 118 -3.72 -6.98 -18.63
C GLU A 118 -3.08 -8.05 -17.74
N PHE A 119 -2.05 -7.67 -16.99
CA PHE A 119 -1.28 -8.58 -16.16
C PHE A 119 -1.34 -8.13 -14.71
N TYR A 120 -1.77 -9.02 -13.83
CA TYR A 120 -1.76 -8.72 -12.41
C TYR A 120 -1.62 -9.97 -11.55
N PHE A 121 -1.19 -9.72 -10.34
CA PHE A 121 -1.17 -10.65 -9.25
C PHE A 121 -1.85 -10.00 -8.05
N GLN A 122 -2.77 -10.70 -7.41
CA GLN A 122 -3.34 -10.26 -6.15
C GLN A 122 -3.09 -11.32 -5.08
N ALA A 123 -2.74 -10.85 -3.89
CA ALA A 123 -2.71 -11.64 -2.67
C ALA A 123 -3.75 -11.07 -1.70
N TYR A 124 -4.66 -11.93 -1.25
CA TYR A 124 -5.64 -11.64 -0.22
C TYR A 124 -5.25 -12.39 1.05
N PHE A 125 -5.25 -11.67 2.16
CA PHE A 125 -4.90 -12.20 3.48
C PHE A 125 -6.20 -12.24 4.29
N ASP A 126 -6.66 -13.43 4.66
CA ASP A 126 -7.79 -13.56 5.58
C ASP A 126 -7.29 -13.46 7.01
N TRP A 127 -7.56 -12.34 7.69
CA TRP A 127 -7.11 -12.15 9.07
C TRP A 127 -7.96 -12.89 10.11
N ARG A 128 -9.13 -13.42 9.74
CA ARG A 128 -10.04 -14.11 10.66
C ARG A 128 -9.59 -15.57 10.81
N VAL A 129 -9.18 -16.15 9.69
CA VAL A 129 -8.79 -17.56 9.59
C VAL A 129 -7.26 -17.72 9.52
N GLY A 130 -6.52 -16.68 9.11
CA GLY A 130 -5.06 -16.74 8.92
C GLY A 130 -4.64 -17.30 7.55
N ASP A 131 -5.58 -17.45 6.62
CA ASP A 131 -5.34 -18.03 5.32
C ASP A 131 -4.86 -16.99 4.29
N ILE A 132 -3.99 -17.42 3.39
CA ILE A 132 -3.52 -16.59 2.27
C ILE A 132 -4.10 -17.15 0.98
N HIS A 133 -4.67 -16.27 0.17
CA HIS A 133 -5.22 -16.59 -1.14
C HIS A 133 -4.54 -15.76 -2.21
N THR A 134 -4.24 -16.36 -3.37
CA THR A 134 -3.73 -15.60 -4.52
C THR A 134 -4.55 -15.84 -5.76
N ILE A 135 -4.53 -14.85 -6.62
CA ILE A 135 -5.08 -14.91 -7.96
C ILE A 135 -4.14 -14.18 -8.89
N SER A 136 -3.99 -14.66 -10.10
CA SER A 136 -3.12 -14.05 -11.08
C SER A 136 -3.68 -14.20 -12.47
N LYS A 137 -3.49 -13.15 -13.26
CA LYS A 137 -3.77 -13.13 -14.69
C LYS A 137 -2.45 -12.93 -15.41
N ALA A 138 -1.98 -13.99 -16.07
CA ALA A 138 -0.76 -13.97 -16.88
C ALA A 138 -1.06 -13.85 -18.37
N THR A 139 -2.29 -14.16 -18.79
CA THR A 139 -2.79 -14.00 -20.17
C THR A 139 -4.29 -13.65 -20.13
N PRO A 140 -4.89 -13.11 -21.21
CA PRO A 140 -6.33 -12.83 -21.28
C PRO A 140 -7.23 -14.06 -21.06
N THR A 141 -6.69 -15.27 -21.24
CA THR A 141 -7.43 -16.53 -21.16
C THR A 141 -7.14 -17.32 -19.87
N THR A 142 -6.27 -16.83 -18.99
CA THR A 142 -5.94 -17.52 -17.74
C THR A 142 -7.18 -17.57 -16.84
N PRO A 143 -7.65 -18.75 -16.39
CA PRO A 143 -8.74 -18.86 -15.44
C PRO A 143 -8.42 -18.13 -14.13
N GLU A 144 -9.31 -17.21 -13.76
CA GLU A 144 -9.20 -16.35 -12.61
C GLU A 144 -9.87 -16.95 -11.39
N VAL A 145 -9.17 -17.88 -10.74
CA VAL A 145 -9.67 -18.57 -9.55
C VAL A 145 -8.72 -18.30 -8.37
N TRP A 146 -9.30 -18.04 -7.20
CA TRP A 146 -8.56 -17.92 -5.95
C TRP A 146 -7.88 -19.25 -5.60
N ARG A 147 -6.60 -19.19 -5.26
CA ARG A 147 -5.77 -20.32 -4.86
C ARG A 147 -5.35 -20.12 -3.41
N LYS A 148 -5.75 -21.04 -2.53
CA LYS A 148 -5.40 -21.02 -1.11
C LYS A 148 -4.00 -21.61 -0.89
N PHE A 149 -3.21 -20.99 -0.02
CA PHE A 149 -1.93 -21.52 0.44
C PHE A 149 -2.14 -22.46 1.62
N TYR A 150 -1.52 -23.63 1.54
CA TYR A 150 -1.52 -24.59 2.62
C TYR A 150 -0.25 -24.51 3.46
N ASN A 151 -0.43 -24.57 4.77
CA ASN A 151 0.61 -24.57 5.79
C ASN A 151 0.34 -25.70 6.80
N SER A 152 1.19 -25.84 7.82
CA SER A 152 1.04 -26.88 8.84
C SER A 152 -0.24 -26.79 9.66
N GLU A 153 -0.91 -25.63 9.69
CA GLU A 153 -2.12 -25.39 10.48
C GLU A 153 -3.40 -25.73 9.70
N ASN A 154 -3.41 -25.51 8.38
CA ASN A 154 -4.61 -25.69 7.55
C ASN A 154 -4.53 -26.89 6.58
N ALA A 155 -3.36 -27.53 6.45
CA ALA A 155 -3.21 -28.72 5.60
C ALA A 155 -3.95 -29.94 6.17
N LEU A 156 -3.99 -30.08 7.49
CA LEU A 156 -4.68 -31.16 8.20
C LEU A 156 -5.89 -30.60 8.93
N GLY A 157 -7.07 -31.15 8.67
CA GLY A 157 -8.31 -30.68 9.28
C GLY A 157 -9.54 -31.23 8.56
N LEU A 158 -10.72 -30.73 8.88
CA LEU A 158 -11.93 -31.12 8.16
C LEU A 158 -11.84 -30.70 6.69
N VAL A 159 -12.03 -31.64 5.76
CA VAL A 159 -12.02 -31.34 4.32
C VAL A 159 -13.15 -30.35 3.97
N SER A 160 -14.26 -30.37 4.72
CA SER A 160 -15.34 -29.39 4.57
C SER A 160 -14.92 -27.94 4.83
N ASN A 161 -13.85 -27.73 5.60
CA ASN A 161 -13.28 -26.42 5.88
C ASN A 161 -12.13 -26.07 4.92
N GLY A 162 -11.94 -26.87 3.86
CA GLY A 162 -10.92 -26.65 2.85
C GLY A 162 -9.53 -27.08 3.30
N ALA A 163 -9.39 -28.13 4.12
CA ALA A 163 -8.10 -28.80 4.41
C ALA A 163 -7.74 -29.81 3.31
N LEU A 164 -6.46 -30.16 3.17
CA LEU A 164 -5.99 -31.16 2.19
C LEU A 164 -6.24 -32.60 2.62
N LEU A 165 -6.21 -32.86 3.92
CA LEU A 165 -6.39 -34.21 4.47
C LEU A 165 -7.19 -34.12 5.76
N GLU A 166 -8.22 -34.95 5.86
CA GLU A 166 -8.98 -35.16 7.10
C GLU A 166 -8.73 -36.56 7.60
N PHE A 167 -8.33 -36.67 8.87
CA PHE A 167 -8.23 -37.94 9.57
C PHE A 167 -9.27 -38.00 10.69
N GLY A 168 -9.90 -39.15 10.86
CA GLY A 168 -10.87 -39.35 11.93
C GLY A 168 -11.15 -40.82 12.20
N SER A 169 -12.06 -41.08 13.12
CA SER A 169 -12.55 -42.42 13.43
C SER A 169 -14.07 -42.42 13.48
N ASN A 170 -14.68 -43.54 13.09
CA ASN A 170 -16.10 -43.78 13.27
C ASN A 170 -16.33 -45.25 13.67
N ALA A 171 -17.59 -45.67 13.76
CA ALA A 171 -17.95 -47.05 14.12
C ALA A 171 -17.34 -48.13 13.20
N ASN A 172 -16.86 -47.76 12.00
CA ASN A 172 -16.27 -48.66 11.01
C ASN A 172 -14.73 -48.61 10.97
N GLY A 173 -14.08 -47.86 11.88
CA GLY A 173 -12.63 -47.77 11.98
C GLY A 173 -12.06 -46.37 11.75
N GLU A 174 -10.75 -46.30 11.59
CA GLU A 174 -10.03 -45.06 11.27
C GLU A 174 -10.16 -44.75 9.77
N TYR A 175 -10.13 -43.46 9.42
CA TYR A 175 -10.22 -43.04 8.03
C TYR A 175 -9.33 -41.85 7.70
N ALA A 176 -8.98 -41.77 6.42
CA ALA A 176 -8.43 -40.59 5.78
C ALA A 176 -9.36 -40.17 4.64
N ARG A 177 -9.75 -38.89 4.58
CA ARG A 177 -10.60 -38.33 3.53
C ARG A 177 -9.85 -37.25 2.76
N PHE A 178 -10.06 -37.24 1.45
CA PHE A 178 -9.43 -36.30 0.52
C PHE A 178 -10.46 -35.30 -0.06
N PRO A 179 -10.02 -34.11 -0.52
CA PRO A 179 -10.89 -33.10 -1.13
C PRO A 179 -11.63 -33.58 -2.38
N SER A 180 -11.08 -34.55 -3.09
CA SER A 180 -11.73 -35.21 -4.23
C SER A 180 -12.93 -36.09 -3.84
N GLY A 181 -13.22 -36.24 -2.55
CA GLY A 181 -14.29 -37.09 -2.03
C GLY A 181 -13.87 -38.54 -1.78
N GLY A 182 -12.67 -38.94 -2.20
CA GLY A 182 -12.11 -40.26 -1.88
C GLY A 182 -11.88 -40.45 -0.38
N ARG A 183 -12.07 -41.68 0.11
CA ARG A 183 -11.83 -42.05 1.51
C ARG A 183 -11.10 -43.39 1.60
N CYS A 184 -10.03 -43.44 2.37
CA CYS A 184 -9.37 -44.68 2.78
C CYS A 184 -9.83 -45.02 4.20
N VAL A 185 -10.14 -46.29 4.47
CA VAL A 185 -10.56 -46.77 5.79
C VAL A 185 -9.60 -47.85 6.26
N GLY A 186 -9.04 -47.67 7.46
CA GLY A 186 -8.18 -48.64 8.13
C GLY A 186 -9.01 -49.47 9.10
N GLY A 187 -9.25 -50.74 8.76
CA GLY A 187 -9.83 -51.73 9.68
C GLY A 187 -8.73 -52.49 10.42
N ARG A 188 -8.75 -52.51 11.75
CA ARG A 188 -7.97 -53.49 12.52
C ARG A 188 -8.57 -54.88 12.27
N PRO A 189 -7.83 -55.88 11.77
CA PRO A 189 -8.35 -57.24 11.70
C PRO A 189 -8.61 -57.70 13.15
N SER A 190 -9.86 -58.03 13.47
CA SER A 190 -10.17 -58.66 14.74
C SER A 190 -9.49 -60.03 14.76
N LEU A 191 -8.39 -60.17 15.48
CA LEU A 191 -7.85 -61.48 15.82
C LEU A 191 -8.91 -62.17 16.68
N ARG A 192 -9.68 -63.07 16.05
CA ARG A 192 -10.49 -64.04 16.79
C ARG A 192 -9.51 -65.00 17.44
N ALA A 193 -9.45 -64.96 18.78
CA ALA A 193 -8.81 -65.98 19.59
C ALA A 193 -9.58 -67.29 19.50
#